data_AF-A0A2H2Z6A4-F1
#
_entry.id   AF-A0A2H2Z6A4-F1
#
_cell.length_a   1.000
_cell.length_b   1.000
_cell.length_c   1.000
_cell.angle_alpha   90.00
_cell.angle_beta   90.00
_cell.angle_gamma   90.00
#
_symmetry.space_group_name_H-M   'P 1'
#
loop_
_entity.id
_entity.type
_entity.pdbx_description
1 polymer ?
#
loop_
_entity_poly.entity_id
_entity_poly.type
_entity_poly.pdbx_seq_one_letter_code
_entity_poly.pdbx_strand_id
1 'polypeptide(L)'
;MTEQPVSMPDEIQKALKIHEEKKEIYLALRERFSELRKREEKHRKTADAAEQQAITDGATWRKLFRESDGELTKDIRNFKRQELDNRELALEYACLAGELQPELELCQIDTYEARERYLSSRDAAYTLYGDYCLTNAATSLFEIPDAKVFLKALQRKKMIIQRDIEKDAFYREALFHDDAKAADSEQARRLGEVLFGFIDQASATLSTEDDAVWQSLAIVPRDDFTTGDKELKNQIYRTRRRSELNVMIEGQAQTHKR
;
A
#
# COMPACT_ATOMS: atom_id res chain seq x y z
N MET A 1 44.50 -11.97 4.77
CA MET A 1 43.58 -11.88 5.92
C MET A 1 42.19 -12.02 5.37
N THR A 2 41.52 -13.12 5.69
CA THR A 2 40.14 -13.40 5.26
C THR A 2 39.20 -12.50 6.03
N GLU A 3 38.68 -11.46 5.39
CA GLU A 3 37.52 -10.72 5.87
C GLU A 3 36.36 -11.70 6.00
N GLN A 4 36.01 -12.05 7.24
CA GLN A 4 34.72 -12.69 7.48
C GLN A 4 33.66 -11.67 7.09
N PRO A 5 32.73 -11.99 6.16
CA PRO A 5 31.59 -11.13 5.94
C PRO A 5 30.88 -11.02 7.29
N VAL A 6 30.83 -9.82 7.86
CA VAL A 6 30.07 -9.57 9.09
C VAL A 6 28.64 -9.95 8.76
N SER A 7 28.22 -11.12 9.23
CA SER A 7 26.86 -11.60 9.04
C SER A 7 25.92 -10.55 9.59
N MET A 8 24.95 -10.14 8.77
CA MET A 8 23.94 -9.17 9.16
C MET A 8 23.32 -9.58 10.51
N PRO A 9 23.15 -8.65 11.46
CA PRO A 9 22.55 -8.94 12.76
C PRO A 9 21.19 -9.66 12.66
N ASP A 10 20.94 -10.60 13.57
CA ASP A 10 19.74 -11.44 13.59
C ASP A 10 18.44 -10.62 13.60
N GLU A 11 18.42 -9.50 14.31
CA GLU A 11 17.26 -8.61 14.39
C GLU A 11 16.88 -8.02 13.02
N ILE A 12 17.88 -7.69 12.20
CA ILE A 12 17.68 -7.14 10.86
C ILE A 12 17.24 -8.24 9.92
N GLN A 13 17.87 -9.41 9.97
CA GLN A 13 17.45 -10.57 9.18
C GLN A 13 15.99 -10.93 9.47
N LYS A 14 15.60 -10.92 10.74
CA LYS A 14 14.22 -11.15 11.18
C LYS A 14 13.27 -10.08 10.65
N ALA A 15 13.65 -8.81 10.72
CA ALA A 15 12.83 -7.71 10.19
C ALA A 15 12.62 -7.81 8.68
N LEU A 16 13.68 -8.11 7.92
CA LEU A 16 13.61 -8.33 6.46
C LEU A 16 12.72 -9.53 6.11
N LYS A 17 12.83 -10.62 6.86
CA LYS A 17 11.97 -11.80 6.67
C LYS A 17 10.50 -11.47 6.93
N ILE A 18 10.20 -10.78 8.02
CA ILE A 18 8.82 -10.35 8.34
C ILE A 18 8.29 -9.42 7.24
N HIS A 19 9.12 -8.48 6.75
CA HIS A 19 8.76 -7.63 5.63
C HIS A 19 8.36 -8.45 4.40
N GLU A 20 9.19 -9.42 3.98
CA GLU A 20 8.92 -10.22 2.79
C GLU A 20 7.66 -11.09 2.96
N GLU A 21 7.47 -11.74 4.11
CA GLU A 21 6.25 -12.50 4.41
C GLU A 21 4.98 -11.63 4.31
N LYS A 22 5.02 -10.39 4.84
CA LYS A 22 3.88 -9.47 4.74
C LYS A 22 3.65 -8.96 3.33
N LYS A 23 4.73 -8.74 2.57
CA LYS A 23 4.67 -8.35 1.17
C LYS A 23 4.03 -9.45 0.32
N GLU A 24 4.44 -10.70 0.50
CA GLU A 24 3.85 -11.86 -0.19
C GLU A 24 2.35 -12.00 0.12
N ILE A 25 1.95 -11.91 1.40
CA ILE A 25 0.54 -11.94 1.80
C ILE A 25 -0.27 -10.83 1.12
N TYR A 26 0.27 -9.60 1.10
CA TYR A 26 -0.38 -8.47 0.43
C TYR A 26 -0.53 -8.70 -1.07
N LEU A 27 0.51 -9.19 -1.75
CA LEU A 27 0.48 -9.47 -3.18
C LEU A 27 -0.53 -10.57 -3.53
N ALA A 28 -0.59 -11.65 -2.75
CA ALA A 28 -1.56 -12.73 -2.95
C ALA A 28 -3.01 -12.24 -2.79
N LEU A 29 -3.29 -11.42 -1.77
CA LEU A 29 -4.61 -10.83 -1.56
C LEU A 29 -5.00 -9.85 -2.68
N ARG A 30 -4.04 -9.04 -3.12
CA ARG A 30 -4.21 -8.10 -4.24
C ARG A 30 -4.53 -8.83 -5.54
N GLU A 31 -3.85 -9.95 -5.82
CA GLU A 31 -4.12 -10.78 -6.99
C GLU A 31 -5.53 -11.39 -6.92
N ARG A 32 -5.88 -12.02 -5.79
CA ARG A 32 -7.24 -12.56 -5.55
C ARG A 32 -8.32 -11.50 -5.75
N PHE A 33 -8.12 -10.30 -5.21
CA PHE A 33 -9.06 -9.20 -5.38
C PHE A 33 -9.22 -8.79 -6.85
N SER A 34 -8.12 -8.72 -7.61
CA SER A 34 -8.14 -8.41 -9.03
C SER A 34 -8.91 -9.46 -9.84
N GLU A 35 -8.70 -10.74 -9.56
CA GLU A 35 -9.41 -11.84 -10.22
C GLU A 35 -10.92 -11.82 -9.92
N LEU A 36 -11.27 -11.64 -8.64
CA LEU A 36 -12.66 -11.57 -8.21
C LEU A 36 -13.39 -10.40 -8.86
N ARG A 37 -12.74 -9.23 -8.95
CA ARG A 37 -13.29 -8.06 -9.61
C ARG A 37 -13.46 -8.25 -11.11
N LYS A 38 -12.51 -8.90 -11.79
CA LYS A 38 -12.65 -9.25 -13.21
C LYS A 38 -13.84 -10.17 -13.44
N ARG A 39 -14.09 -11.11 -12.51
CA ARG A 39 -15.23 -12.02 -12.59
C ARG A 39 -16.56 -11.30 -12.37
N GLU A 40 -16.67 -10.47 -11.35
CA GLU A 40 -17.86 -9.64 -11.09
C GLU A 40 -18.16 -8.74 -12.30
N GLU A 41 -17.16 -8.00 -12.79
CA GLU A 41 -17.32 -7.09 -13.93
C GLU A 41 -17.74 -7.85 -15.21
N LYS A 42 -17.25 -9.08 -15.40
CA LYS A 42 -17.70 -9.94 -16.51
C LYS A 42 -19.19 -10.26 -16.39
N HIS A 43 -19.66 -10.65 -15.20
CA HIS A 43 -21.08 -10.95 -14.98
C HIS A 43 -21.93 -9.70 -15.17
N ARG A 44 -21.51 -8.56 -14.60
CA ARG A 44 -22.18 -7.27 -14.77
C ARG A 44 -22.30 -6.85 -16.23
N LYS A 45 -21.22 -6.90 -17.01
CA LYS A 45 -21.26 -6.58 -18.45
C LYS A 45 -22.14 -7.54 -19.25
N THR A 46 -22.18 -8.81 -18.86
CA THR A 46 -23.02 -9.80 -19.55
C THR A 46 -24.49 -9.55 -19.25
N ALA A 47 -24.83 -9.19 -18.01
CA ALA A 47 -26.18 -8.76 -17.62
C ALA A 47 -26.60 -7.52 -18.41
N ASP A 48 -25.75 -6.49 -18.45
CA ASP A 48 -26.01 -5.25 -19.21
C ASP A 48 -26.26 -5.54 -20.70
N ALA A 49 -25.44 -6.41 -21.32
CA ALA A 49 -25.59 -6.77 -22.72
C ALA A 49 -26.88 -7.55 -23.01
N ALA A 50 -27.22 -8.51 -22.15
CA ALA A 50 -28.44 -9.30 -22.27
C ALA A 50 -29.69 -8.41 -22.09
N GLU A 51 -29.68 -7.47 -21.14
CA GLU A 51 -30.76 -6.51 -20.95
C GLU A 51 -30.95 -5.61 -22.17
N GLN A 52 -29.86 -5.09 -22.75
CA GLN A 52 -29.94 -4.28 -23.98
C GLN A 52 -30.49 -5.07 -25.17
N GLN A 53 -30.12 -6.35 -25.28
CA GLN A 53 -30.67 -7.23 -26.31
C GLN A 53 -32.16 -7.49 -26.08
N ALA A 54 -32.59 -7.75 -24.84
CA ALA A 54 -34.00 -7.91 -24.49
C ALA A 54 -34.83 -6.66 -24.83
N ILE A 55 -34.32 -5.46 -24.53
CA ILE A 55 -34.96 -4.18 -24.88
C ILE A 55 -35.12 -4.06 -26.40
N THR A 56 -34.07 -4.41 -27.16
CA THR A 56 -34.05 -4.32 -28.63
C THR A 56 -35.02 -5.32 -29.27
N ASP A 57 -35.02 -6.57 -28.80
CA ASP A 57 -35.92 -7.63 -29.29
C ASP A 57 -37.37 -7.29 -28.95
N GLY A 58 -37.64 -6.80 -27.73
CA GLY A 58 -38.97 -6.39 -27.30
C GLY A 58 -39.49 -5.14 -28.03
N ALA A 59 -38.62 -4.21 -28.41
CA ALA A 59 -38.99 -3.09 -29.28
C ALA A 59 -39.35 -3.57 -30.70
N THR A 60 -38.55 -4.47 -31.25
CA THR A 60 -38.75 -5.05 -32.59
C THR A 60 -40.03 -5.90 -32.64
N TRP A 61 -40.26 -6.75 -31.64
CA TRP A 61 -41.48 -7.52 -31.48
C TRP A 61 -42.72 -6.64 -31.47
N ARG A 62 -42.75 -5.61 -30.60
CA ARG A 62 -43.89 -4.68 -30.49
C ARG A 62 -44.15 -3.92 -31.79
N LYS A 63 -43.09 -3.56 -32.53
CA LYS A 63 -43.22 -2.92 -33.84
C LYS A 63 -43.89 -3.87 -34.84
N LEU A 64 -43.31 -5.05 -35.05
CA LEU A 64 -43.82 -6.03 -36.03
C LEU A 64 -45.24 -6.50 -35.69
N PHE A 65 -45.54 -6.74 -34.41
CA PHE A 65 -46.87 -7.16 -33.97
C PHE A 65 -47.95 -6.10 -34.26
N ARG A 66 -47.61 -4.81 -34.19
CA ARG A 66 -48.54 -3.73 -34.55
C ARG A 66 -48.66 -3.56 -36.06
N GLU A 67 -47.56 -3.69 -36.80
CA GLU A 67 -47.54 -3.63 -38.26
C GLU A 67 -48.31 -4.79 -38.90
N SER A 68 -48.37 -5.95 -38.23
CA SER A 68 -49.15 -7.12 -38.65
C SER A 68 -50.59 -7.16 -38.11
N ASP A 69 -51.08 -6.05 -37.54
CA ASP A 69 -52.41 -5.96 -36.91
C ASP A 69 -52.72 -7.10 -35.91
N GLY A 70 -51.68 -7.51 -35.16
CA GLY A 70 -51.78 -8.56 -34.16
C GLY A 70 -51.57 -9.99 -34.68
N GLU A 71 -51.29 -10.21 -35.97
CA GLU A 71 -50.99 -11.54 -36.47
C GLU A 71 -49.64 -12.06 -35.95
N LEU A 72 -49.65 -13.27 -35.36
CA LEU A 72 -48.46 -13.90 -34.77
C LEU A 72 -47.71 -14.78 -35.77
N THR A 73 -46.92 -14.14 -36.63
CA THR A 73 -45.98 -14.85 -37.51
C THR A 73 -44.88 -15.57 -36.71
N LYS A 74 -44.14 -16.46 -37.38
CA LYS A 74 -43.02 -17.17 -36.77
C LYS A 74 -41.97 -16.20 -36.23
N ASP A 75 -41.65 -15.16 -36.99
CA ASP A 75 -40.62 -14.19 -36.62
C ASP A 75 -41.05 -13.31 -35.44
N ILE A 76 -42.32 -12.89 -35.40
CA ILE A 76 -42.88 -12.15 -34.25
C ILE A 76 -42.80 -13.00 -32.97
N ARG A 77 -43.13 -14.30 -33.06
CA ARG A 77 -42.99 -15.22 -31.91
C ARG A 77 -41.53 -15.44 -31.51
N ASN A 78 -40.61 -15.46 -32.46
CA ASN A 78 -39.17 -15.59 -32.18
C ASN A 78 -38.64 -14.38 -31.41
N PHE A 79 -38.94 -13.15 -31.85
CA PHE A 79 -38.52 -11.94 -31.13
C PHE A 79 -39.12 -11.89 -29.73
N LYS A 80 -40.39 -12.32 -29.56
CA LYS A 80 -40.98 -12.38 -28.21
C LYS A 80 -40.27 -13.38 -27.31
N ARG A 81 -39.88 -14.54 -27.85
CA ARG A 81 -39.11 -15.54 -27.10
C ARG A 81 -37.72 -15.01 -26.74
N GLN A 82 -37.00 -14.44 -27.70
CA GLN A 82 -35.66 -13.87 -27.48
C GLN A 82 -35.68 -12.75 -26.44
N GLU A 83 -36.69 -11.87 -26.45
CA GLU A 83 -36.89 -10.86 -25.39
C GLU A 83 -36.94 -11.51 -24.00
N LEU A 84 -37.74 -12.57 -23.83
CA LEU A 84 -37.90 -13.26 -22.56
C LEU A 84 -36.62 -13.99 -22.13
N ASP A 85 -36.02 -14.74 -23.05
CA ASP A 85 -34.79 -15.50 -22.79
C ASP A 85 -33.64 -14.56 -22.39
N ASN A 86 -33.47 -13.43 -23.10
CA ASN A 86 -32.42 -12.45 -22.81
C ASN A 86 -32.68 -11.71 -21.49
N ARG A 87 -33.95 -11.45 -21.15
CA ARG A 87 -34.30 -10.83 -19.86
C ARG A 87 -34.02 -11.77 -18.69
N GLU A 88 -34.37 -13.04 -18.82
CA GLU A 88 -34.04 -14.05 -17.80
C GLU A 88 -32.52 -14.17 -17.65
N LEU A 89 -31.79 -14.25 -18.77
CA LEU A 89 -30.33 -14.30 -18.76
C LEU A 89 -29.70 -13.06 -18.08
N ALA A 90 -30.25 -11.86 -18.33
CA ALA A 90 -29.79 -10.64 -17.69
C ALA A 90 -29.96 -10.68 -16.17
N LEU A 91 -31.12 -11.16 -15.69
CA LEU A 91 -31.41 -11.33 -14.27
C LEU A 91 -30.45 -12.33 -13.61
N GLU A 92 -30.21 -13.48 -14.23
CA GLU A 92 -29.30 -14.50 -13.70
C GLU A 92 -27.87 -13.97 -13.57
N TYR A 93 -27.36 -13.25 -14.59
CA TYR A 93 -26.04 -12.64 -14.49
C TYR A 93 -25.96 -11.49 -13.47
N ALA A 94 -27.04 -10.72 -13.31
CA ALA A 94 -27.10 -9.68 -12.27
C ALA A 94 -27.09 -10.31 -10.87
N CYS A 95 -27.81 -11.42 -10.66
CA CYS A 95 -27.77 -12.19 -9.42
C CYS A 95 -26.35 -12.71 -9.15
N LEU A 96 -25.69 -13.32 -10.13
CA LEU A 96 -24.31 -13.79 -9.99
C LEU A 96 -23.33 -12.67 -9.62
N ALA A 97 -23.46 -11.48 -10.22
CA ALA A 97 -22.64 -10.33 -9.84
C ALA A 97 -22.93 -9.90 -8.39
N GLY A 98 -24.21 -9.82 -8.01
CA GLY A 98 -24.64 -9.49 -6.64
C GLY A 98 -24.19 -10.50 -5.59
N GLU A 99 -24.11 -11.79 -5.94
CA GLU A 99 -23.59 -12.85 -5.08
C GLU A 99 -22.10 -12.71 -4.79
N LEU A 100 -21.31 -12.21 -5.75
CA LEU A 100 -19.87 -11.98 -5.58
C LEU A 100 -19.56 -10.70 -4.78
N GLN A 101 -20.50 -9.76 -4.71
CA GLN A 101 -20.27 -8.45 -4.10
C GLN A 101 -19.80 -8.54 -2.63
N PRO A 102 -20.37 -9.39 -1.75
CA PRO A 102 -19.90 -9.49 -0.38
C PRO A 102 -18.46 -10.04 -0.27
N GLU A 103 -18.11 -11.04 -1.09
CA GLU A 103 -16.75 -11.59 -1.11
C GLU A 103 -15.76 -10.55 -1.65
N LEU A 104 -16.17 -9.76 -2.64
CA LEU A 104 -15.36 -8.69 -3.22
C LEU A 104 -15.03 -7.62 -2.18
N GLU A 105 -16.03 -7.12 -1.46
CA GLU A 105 -15.84 -6.14 -0.39
C GLU A 105 -14.98 -6.69 0.76
N LEU A 106 -15.17 -7.95 1.13
CA LEU A 106 -14.36 -8.59 2.16
C LEU A 106 -12.89 -8.66 1.75
N CYS A 107 -12.64 -9.09 0.51
CA CYS A 107 -11.29 -9.17 -0.06
C CYS A 107 -10.63 -7.77 -0.18
N GLN A 108 -11.43 -6.72 -0.43
CA GLN A 108 -10.96 -5.33 -0.42
C GLN A 108 -10.46 -4.91 0.98
N ILE A 109 -11.23 -5.23 2.03
CA ILE A 109 -10.85 -4.97 3.42
C ILE A 109 -9.55 -5.73 3.77
N ASP A 110 -9.47 -7.01 3.41
CA ASP A 110 -8.27 -7.83 3.65
C ASP A 110 -7.04 -7.28 2.96
N THR A 111 -7.18 -6.87 1.70
CA THR A 111 -6.08 -6.29 0.91
C THR A 111 -5.60 -4.99 1.54
N TYR A 112 -6.52 -4.13 2.00
CA TYR A 112 -6.17 -2.89 2.71
C TYR A 112 -5.37 -3.18 3.98
N GLU A 113 -5.86 -4.08 4.84
CA GLU A 113 -5.19 -4.40 6.10
C GLU A 113 -3.83 -5.06 5.89
N ALA A 114 -3.71 -5.95 4.89
CA ALA A 114 -2.44 -6.55 4.52
C ALA A 114 -1.44 -5.49 4.06
N ARG A 115 -1.89 -4.50 3.29
CA ARG A 115 -1.05 -3.39 2.84
C ARG A 115 -0.52 -2.57 4.02
N GLU A 116 -1.37 -2.23 4.99
CA GLU A 116 -0.94 -1.46 6.18
C GLU A 116 0.10 -2.25 7.00
N ARG A 117 -0.12 -3.56 7.17
CA ARG A 117 0.85 -4.44 7.87
C ARG A 117 2.18 -4.53 7.11
N TYR A 118 2.13 -4.67 5.78
CA TYR A 118 3.31 -4.64 4.90
C TYR A 118 4.09 -3.33 5.00
N LEU A 119 3.41 -2.18 4.95
CA LEU A 119 4.07 -0.88 5.04
C LEU A 119 4.74 -0.69 6.41
N SER A 120 4.05 -1.07 7.47
CA SER A 120 4.60 -0.99 8.82
C SER A 120 5.83 -1.89 9.01
N SER A 121 5.82 -3.13 8.48
CA SER A 121 6.99 -4.00 8.56
C SER A 121 8.13 -3.53 7.66
N ARG A 122 7.82 -2.94 6.50
CA ARG A 122 8.82 -2.28 5.65
C ARG A 122 9.51 -1.15 6.40
N ASP A 123 8.76 -0.22 7.01
CA ASP A 123 9.36 0.92 7.70
C ASP A 123 10.28 0.50 8.85
N ALA A 124 9.89 -0.55 9.58
CA ALA A 124 10.75 -1.15 10.60
C ALA A 124 12.04 -1.73 10.00
N ALA A 125 11.94 -2.54 8.93
CA ALA A 125 13.10 -3.13 8.28
C ALA A 125 14.01 -2.09 7.62
N TYR A 126 13.42 -1.07 6.98
CA TYR A 126 14.12 0.04 6.34
C TYR A 126 14.95 0.84 7.35
N THR A 127 14.35 1.16 8.50
CA THR A 127 15.03 1.89 9.58
C THR A 127 16.19 1.07 10.13
N LEU A 128 15.94 -0.19 10.51
CA LEU A 128 16.97 -1.07 11.09
C LEU A 128 18.13 -1.32 10.13
N TYR A 129 17.84 -1.56 8.85
CA TYR A 129 18.87 -1.78 7.84
C TYR A 129 19.66 -0.50 7.55
N GLY A 130 18.98 0.65 7.48
CA GLY A 130 19.62 1.95 7.30
C GLY A 130 20.57 2.31 8.43
N ASP A 131 20.13 2.14 9.67
CA ASP A 131 20.94 2.39 10.86
C ASP A 131 22.16 1.47 10.89
N TYR A 132 21.99 0.21 10.51
CA TYR A 132 23.08 -0.75 10.39
C TYR A 132 24.09 -0.34 9.32
N CYS A 133 23.65 -0.04 8.11
CA CYS A 133 24.53 0.38 7.02
C CYS A 133 25.31 1.64 7.41
N LEU A 134 24.63 2.64 7.99
CA LEU A 134 25.28 3.86 8.46
C LEU A 134 26.30 3.59 9.56
N THR A 135 25.92 2.78 10.57
CA THR A 135 26.81 2.47 11.70
C THR A 135 28.04 1.71 11.23
N ASN A 136 27.86 0.73 10.36
CA ASN A 136 28.96 -0.09 9.85
C ASN A 136 29.90 0.77 8.98
N ALA A 137 29.34 1.57 8.07
CA ALA A 137 30.11 2.50 7.24
C ALA A 137 30.85 3.54 8.08
N ALA A 138 30.21 4.13 9.09
CA ALA A 138 30.84 5.09 10.00
C ALA A 138 31.97 4.44 10.81
N THR A 139 31.77 3.22 11.30
CA THR A 139 32.79 2.47 12.04
C THR A 139 34.02 2.24 11.17
N SER A 140 33.84 1.72 9.95
CA SER A 140 34.93 1.53 8.99
C SER A 140 35.59 2.85 8.58
N LEU A 141 34.81 3.90 8.34
CA LEU A 141 35.34 5.23 8.03
C LEU A 141 36.26 5.72 9.15
N PHE A 142 35.87 5.59 10.41
CA PHE A 142 36.65 6.07 11.55
C PHE A 142 37.92 5.27 11.86
N GLU A 143 38.10 4.11 11.23
CA GLU A 143 39.38 3.38 11.29
C GLU A 143 40.45 4.07 10.41
N ILE A 144 40.03 4.76 9.34
CA ILE A 144 40.91 5.45 8.39
C ILE A 144 41.65 6.61 9.08
N PRO A 145 42.98 6.75 8.90
CA PRO A 145 43.77 7.82 9.52
C PRO A 145 43.24 9.23 9.24
N ASP A 146 42.88 9.53 7.99
CA ASP A 146 42.38 10.86 7.60
C ASP A 146 41.01 11.15 8.21
N ALA A 147 40.15 10.14 8.37
CA ALA A 147 38.89 10.30 9.08
C ALA A 147 39.10 10.63 10.57
N LYS A 148 40.16 10.10 11.20
CA LYS A 148 40.54 10.50 12.58
C LYS A 148 40.99 11.97 12.65
N VAL A 149 41.65 12.49 11.61
CA VAL A 149 41.98 13.92 11.51
C VAL A 149 40.71 14.76 11.41
N PHE A 150 39.78 14.35 10.55
CA PHE A 150 38.47 14.99 10.41
C PHE A 150 37.68 14.98 11.73
N LEU A 151 37.62 13.85 12.43
CA LEU A 151 36.97 13.72 13.75
C LEU A 151 37.58 14.68 14.78
N LYS A 152 38.91 14.82 14.82
CA LYS A 152 39.58 15.79 15.71
C LYS A 152 39.19 17.22 15.36
N ALA A 153 39.05 17.56 14.08
CA ALA A 153 38.57 18.88 13.65
C ALA A 153 37.11 19.12 14.07
N LEU A 154 36.23 18.12 13.90
CA LEU A 154 34.84 18.18 14.38
C LEU A 154 34.75 18.35 15.90
N GLN A 155 35.57 17.63 16.68
CA GLN A 155 35.62 17.79 18.13
C GLN A 155 36.03 19.21 18.52
N ARG A 156 37.03 19.80 17.85
CA ARG A 156 37.40 21.21 18.07
C ARG A 156 36.26 22.16 17.72
N LYS A 157 35.55 21.92 16.61
CA LYS A 157 34.37 22.71 16.22
C LYS A 157 33.25 22.61 17.26
N LYS A 158 33.00 21.41 17.80
CA LYS A 158 32.04 21.18 18.89
C LYS A 158 32.37 22.02 20.13
N MET A 159 33.64 22.08 20.53
CA MET A 159 34.08 22.92 21.66
C MET A 159 33.91 24.42 21.39
N ILE A 160 34.14 24.86 20.15
CA ILE A 160 33.90 26.26 19.75
C ILE A 160 32.40 26.58 19.85
N ILE A 161 31.54 25.71 19.31
CA ILE A 161 30.07 25.86 19.39
C ILE A 161 29.61 25.94 20.84
N GLN A 162 30.10 25.04 21.70
CA GLN A 162 29.77 25.03 23.13
C GLN A 162 30.08 26.38 23.79
N ARG A 163 31.31 26.85 23.62
CA ARG A 163 31.77 28.14 24.15
C ARG A 163 30.94 29.31 23.61
N ASP A 164 30.53 29.25 22.35
CA ASP A 164 29.73 30.31 21.73
C ASP A 164 28.30 30.32 22.27
N ILE A 165 27.69 29.15 22.53
CA ILE A 165 26.39 29.03 23.22
C ILE A 165 26.48 29.60 24.64
N GLU A 166 27.52 29.24 25.40
CA GLU A 166 27.73 29.74 26.78
C GLU A 166 27.90 31.26 26.86
N LYS A 167 28.38 31.89 25.78
CA LYS A 167 28.55 33.36 25.69
C LYS A 167 27.32 34.07 25.14
N ASP A 168 26.43 33.35 24.47
CA ASP A 168 25.25 33.89 23.84
C ASP A 168 24.34 34.54 24.91
N ALA A 169 23.95 35.79 24.69
CA ALA A 169 23.10 36.51 25.64
C ALA A 169 21.74 35.83 25.77
N PHE A 170 21.20 35.29 24.67
CA PHE A 170 19.92 34.60 24.69
C PHE A 170 19.95 33.39 25.62
N TYR A 171 20.98 32.53 25.52
CA TYR A 171 21.09 31.33 26.36
C TYR A 171 21.47 31.62 27.81
N ARG A 172 22.06 32.80 28.10
CA ARG A 172 22.36 33.25 29.47
C ARG A 172 21.16 33.88 30.18
N GLU A 173 20.25 34.48 29.42
CA GLU A 173 19.13 35.25 29.97
C GLU A 173 17.79 34.51 29.86
N ALA A 174 17.67 33.54 28.96
CA ALA A 174 16.47 32.73 28.83
C ALA A 174 16.31 31.76 30.00
N LEU A 175 15.07 31.63 30.47
CA LEU A 175 14.68 30.63 31.47
C LEU A 175 14.26 29.34 30.75
N PHE A 176 15.16 28.38 30.66
CA PHE A 176 14.78 27.03 30.23
C PHE A 176 14.38 26.19 31.44
N HIS A 177 13.53 25.19 31.21
CA HIS A 177 13.26 24.17 32.23
C HIS A 177 14.50 23.32 32.55
N ASP A 178 15.42 23.21 31.59
CA ASP A 178 16.69 22.49 31.69
C ASP A 178 17.71 23.14 30.76
N ASP A 179 18.55 24.00 31.33
CA ASP A 179 19.56 24.78 30.60
C ASP A 179 20.59 23.87 29.91
N ALA A 180 20.95 22.74 30.53
CA ALA A 180 21.90 21.79 29.97
C ALA A 180 21.32 21.13 28.71
N LYS A 181 20.07 20.67 28.77
CA LYS A 181 19.40 20.08 27.62
C LYS A 181 19.18 21.08 26.48
N ALA A 182 18.90 22.36 26.81
CA ALA A 182 18.76 23.42 25.81
C ALA A 182 20.09 23.68 25.09
N ALA A 183 21.19 23.74 25.84
CA ALA A 183 22.54 23.91 25.28
C ALA A 183 22.97 22.70 24.43
N ASP A 184 22.74 21.47 24.91
CA ASP A 184 23.07 20.24 24.18
C ASP A 184 22.29 20.13 22.87
N SER A 185 21.01 20.51 22.88
CA SER A 185 20.16 20.49 21.68
C SER A 185 20.64 21.50 20.64
N GLU A 186 21.01 22.71 21.07
CA GLU A 186 21.54 23.73 20.17
C GLU A 186 22.93 23.35 19.63
N GLN A 187 23.77 22.75 20.46
CA GLN A 187 25.07 22.22 20.05
C GLN A 187 24.89 21.14 18.97
N ALA A 188 23.98 20.19 19.19
CA ALA A 188 23.67 19.14 18.22
C ALA A 188 23.14 19.73 16.91
N ARG A 189 22.25 20.73 16.98
CA ARG A 189 21.72 21.43 15.80
C ARG A 189 22.83 22.09 14.97
N ARG A 190 23.66 22.94 15.59
CA ARG A 190 24.75 23.66 14.89
C ARG A 190 25.82 22.71 14.34
N LEU A 191 26.14 21.63 15.07
CA LEU A 191 27.07 20.63 14.57
C LEU A 191 26.46 19.83 13.40
N GLY A 192 25.17 19.51 13.48
CA GLY A 192 24.40 18.89 12.41
C GLY A 192 24.40 19.72 11.13
N GLU A 193 24.19 21.03 11.21
CA GLU A 193 24.26 21.95 10.04
C GLU A 193 25.61 21.88 9.32
N VAL A 194 26.71 21.85 10.08
CA VAL A 194 28.06 21.71 9.51
C VAL A 194 28.21 20.37 8.79
N LEU A 195 27.73 19.27 9.39
CA LEU A 195 27.78 17.94 8.79
C LEU A 195 26.91 17.84 7.53
N PHE A 196 25.70 18.39 7.56
CA PHE A 196 24.81 18.43 6.39
C PHE A 196 25.45 19.18 5.22
N GLY A 197 26.11 20.32 5.48
CA GLY A 197 26.82 21.05 4.43
C GLY A 197 27.91 20.22 3.73
N PHE A 198 28.64 19.38 4.49
CA PHE A 198 29.61 18.45 3.90
C PHE A 198 28.93 17.32 3.10
N ILE A 199 27.82 16.79 3.61
CA ILE A 199 27.06 15.72 2.94
C ILE A 199 26.50 16.23 1.62
N ASP A 200 25.87 17.41 1.58
CA ASP A 200 25.29 17.98 0.35
C ASP A 200 26.36 18.19 -0.73
N GLN A 201 27.52 18.71 -0.32
CA GLN A 201 28.64 18.91 -1.23
C GLN A 201 29.19 17.59 -1.79
N ALA A 202 29.31 16.55 -0.96
CA ALA A 202 29.79 15.24 -1.37
C ALA A 202 28.77 14.47 -2.22
N SER A 203 27.49 14.59 -1.89
CA SER A 203 26.39 13.82 -2.50
C SER A 203 26.16 14.18 -3.97
N ALA A 204 26.53 15.39 -4.40
CA ALA A 204 26.47 15.80 -5.80
C ALA A 204 27.28 14.91 -6.77
N THR A 205 28.19 14.09 -6.23
CA THR A 205 29.08 13.22 -7.02
C THR A 205 28.82 11.73 -6.85
N LEU A 206 27.86 11.34 -6.01
CA LEU A 206 27.58 9.93 -5.73
C LEU A 206 26.67 9.30 -6.79
N SER A 207 27.08 8.13 -7.27
CA SER A 207 26.19 7.21 -7.99
C SER A 207 25.37 6.43 -6.97
N THR A 208 24.09 6.19 -7.26
CA THR A 208 23.27 5.28 -6.46
C THR A 208 23.78 3.85 -6.68
N GLU A 209 24.36 3.24 -5.66
CA GLU A 209 24.68 1.81 -5.66
C GLU A 209 23.39 0.97 -5.67
N ASP A 210 23.40 -0.11 -6.46
CA ASP A 210 22.35 -1.12 -6.53
C ASP A 210 22.49 -2.12 -5.37
N ASP A 211 22.03 -1.71 -4.19
CA ASP A 211 21.89 -2.61 -3.05
C ASP A 211 20.59 -3.43 -3.18
N ALA A 212 20.72 -4.75 -3.28
CA ALA A 212 19.59 -5.66 -3.42
C ALA A 212 18.61 -5.59 -2.24
N VAL A 213 19.08 -5.28 -1.02
CA VAL A 213 18.22 -5.11 0.15
C VAL A 213 17.40 -3.83 0.01
N TRP A 214 18.03 -2.71 -0.40
CA TRP A 214 17.30 -1.46 -0.68
C TRP A 214 16.27 -1.62 -1.80
N GLN A 215 16.62 -2.36 -2.86
CA GLN A 215 15.67 -2.70 -3.93
C GLN A 215 14.50 -3.56 -3.40
N SER A 216 14.77 -4.55 -2.54
CA SER A 216 13.73 -5.42 -1.97
C SER A 216 12.72 -4.66 -1.11
N LEU A 217 13.18 -3.60 -0.43
CA LEU A 217 12.41 -2.70 0.44
C LEU A 217 11.67 -1.61 -0.34
N ALA A 218 11.78 -1.57 -1.67
CA ALA A 218 11.04 -0.62 -2.49
C ALA A 218 9.53 -0.78 -2.29
N ILE A 219 8.83 0.34 -2.28
CA ILE A 219 7.39 0.37 -2.07
C ILE A 219 6.70 -0.26 -3.26
N VAL A 220 5.86 -1.29 -3.03
CA VAL A 220 4.96 -1.79 -4.06
C VAL A 220 3.96 -0.67 -4.40
N PRO A 221 3.93 -0.18 -5.66
CA PRO A 221 3.02 0.88 -6.06
C PRO A 221 1.56 0.53 -5.78
N ARG A 222 0.77 1.56 -5.48
CA ARG A 222 -0.68 1.41 -5.48
C ARG A 222 -1.17 1.20 -6.90
N ASP A 223 -2.22 0.42 -7.03
CA ASP A 223 -3.06 0.35 -8.21
C ASP A 223 -4.42 0.99 -7.95
N ASP A 224 -5.22 1.08 -9.00
CA ASP A 224 -6.61 1.56 -8.97
C ASP A 224 -7.46 0.79 -7.94
N PHE A 225 -7.05 -0.42 -7.59
CA PHE A 225 -7.74 -1.33 -6.67
C PHE A 225 -7.41 -1.08 -5.19
N THR A 226 -6.21 -0.57 -4.89
CA THR A 226 -5.71 -0.27 -3.53
C THR A 226 -5.85 1.20 -3.15
N THR A 227 -6.42 2.00 -4.06
CA THR A 227 -6.84 3.38 -3.79
C THR A 227 -8.16 3.34 -3.01
N GLY A 228 -8.05 2.99 -1.72
CA GLY A 228 -9.18 2.71 -0.85
C GLY A 228 -9.93 3.94 -0.35
N ASP A 229 -11.24 3.76 -0.24
CA ASP A 229 -12.23 4.69 0.30
C ASP A 229 -11.83 5.20 1.70
N LYS A 230 -12.18 6.45 2.03
CA LYS A 230 -11.83 7.06 3.33
C LYS A 230 -12.31 6.22 4.52
N GLU A 231 -13.40 5.48 4.32
CA GLU A 231 -14.01 4.57 5.30
C GLU A 231 -13.07 3.42 5.69
N LEU A 232 -12.28 2.90 4.75
CA LEU A 232 -11.35 1.81 5.01
C LEU A 232 -10.22 2.20 5.96
N LYS A 233 -9.99 3.49 6.25
CA LYS A 233 -9.06 3.91 7.30
C LYS A 233 -9.59 3.64 8.71
N ASN A 234 -10.90 3.61 8.89
CA ASN A 234 -11.53 3.43 10.20
C ASN A 234 -11.58 1.93 10.59
N GLN A 235 -10.88 1.56 11.66
CA GLN A 235 -10.88 0.18 12.16
C GLN A 235 -12.27 -0.30 12.61
N ILE A 236 -13.08 0.56 13.22
CA ILE A 236 -14.43 0.20 13.69
C ILE A 236 -15.31 -0.15 12.50
N TYR A 237 -15.21 0.64 11.42
CA TYR A 237 -15.91 0.38 10.18
C TYR A 237 -15.51 -0.99 9.60
N ARG A 238 -14.20 -1.26 9.45
CA ARG A 238 -13.71 -2.53 8.89
C ARG A 238 -14.22 -3.73 9.69
N THR A 239 -14.12 -3.69 11.02
CA THR A 239 -14.57 -4.78 11.90
C THR A 239 -16.07 -5.02 11.75
N ARG A 240 -16.89 -3.95 11.79
CA ARG A 240 -18.34 -4.06 11.65
C ARG A 240 -18.72 -4.61 10.28
N ARG A 241 -18.16 -4.02 9.22
CA ARG A 241 -18.45 -4.41 7.84
C ARG A 241 -18.04 -5.84 7.55
N ARG A 242 -16.87 -6.28 8.03
CA ARG A 242 -16.44 -7.69 7.93
C ARG A 242 -17.44 -8.65 8.57
N SER A 243 -17.96 -8.31 9.75
CA SER A 243 -18.98 -9.11 10.43
C SER A 243 -20.27 -9.20 9.59
N GLU A 244 -20.74 -8.07 9.05
CA GLU A 244 -21.91 -8.03 8.16
C GLU A 244 -21.71 -8.90 6.91
N LEU A 245 -20.56 -8.77 6.25
CA LEU A 245 -20.22 -9.49 5.02
C LEU A 245 -20.12 -11.00 5.25
N ASN A 246 -19.51 -11.44 6.34
CA ASN A 246 -19.43 -12.86 6.67
C ASN A 246 -20.82 -13.48 6.87
N VAL A 247 -21.75 -12.77 7.53
CA VAL A 247 -23.14 -13.22 7.68
C VAL A 247 -23.83 -13.34 6.31
N MET A 248 -23.61 -12.39 5.40
CA MET A 248 -24.16 -12.44 4.04
C MET A 248 -23.64 -13.66 3.26
N ILE A 249 -22.33 -13.91 3.32
CA ILE A 249 -21.67 -15.04 2.63
C ILE A 249 -22.16 -16.38 3.20
N GLU A 250 -22.27 -16.50 4.53
CA GLU A 250 -22.80 -17.70 5.17
C GLU A 250 -24.27 -17.95 4.81
N GLY A 251 -25.08 -16.89 4.75
CA GLY A 251 -26.47 -16.96 4.30
C GLY A 251 -26.60 -17.46 2.85
N GLN A 252 -25.78 -16.94 1.94
CA GLN A 252 -25.72 -17.37 0.54
C GLN A 252 -25.33 -18.85 0.40
N ALA A 253 -24.35 -19.32 1.18
CA ALA A 253 -23.92 -20.71 1.16
C ALA A 253 -25.00 -21.70 1.67
N GLN A 254 -25.96 -21.23 2.48
CA GLN A 254 -27.09 -22.03 2.95
C GLN A 254 -28.25 -22.08 1.95
N THR A 255 -28.49 -21.00 1.19
CA THR A 255 -29.49 -20.97 0.12
C THR A 255 -29.11 -21.86 -1.05
N HIS A 256 -27.81 -21.95 -1.41
CA HIS A 256 -27.36 -22.78 -2.53
C HIS A 256 -27.28 -24.30 -2.22
N LYS A 257 -27.53 -24.71 -0.98
CA LYS A 257 -27.55 -26.12 -0.53
C LYS A 257 -28.96 -26.73 -0.43
N ARG A 258 -30.00 -25.94 -0.65
CA ARG A 258 -31.41 -26.38 -0.63
C ARG A 258 -31.94 -26.51 -2.05
#